data_AF-A0ABD1F178-F1
#
_entry.id   AF-A0ABD1F178-F1
#
_cell.length_a   1.000
_cell.length_b   1.000
_cell.length_c   1.000
_cell.angle_alpha   90.00
_cell.angle_beta   90.00
_cell.angle_gamma   90.00
#
_symmetry.space_group_name_H-M   'P 1'
#
loop_
_entity.id
_entity.type
_entity.pdbx_description
1 polymer ?
#
loop_
_entity_poly.entity_id
_entity_poly.type
_entity_poly.pdbx_seq_one_letter_code
_entity_poly.pdbx_strand_id
1 'polypeptide(L)'
;MQISKRVVDLVARQVSRRHAHHGHGSTTTINDLPSPSGSWQTNYDAMQRRYNTQLVLGVGTLVGTILFGKVAGFFEFYNDYPERPATIENYKDD
;
A
#
# COMPACT_ATOMS: atom_id res chain seq x y z
N MET A 1 -6.44 -21.87 14.94
CA MET A 1 -6.08 -20.45 14.71
C MET A 1 -7.29 -19.60 15.08
N GLN A 2 -7.35 -19.11 16.33
CA GLN A 2 -8.49 -18.30 16.78
C GLN A 2 -8.25 -16.84 16.41
N ILE A 3 -8.97 -16.37 15.40
CA ILE A 3 -8.94 -14.96 14.99
C ILE A 3 -9.61 -14.15 16.10
N SER A 4 -8.89 -13.16 16.61
CA SER A 4 -9.39 -12.34 17.73
C SER A 4 -10.65 -11.57 17.30
N LYS A 5 -11.69 -11.63 18.14
CA LYS A 5 -12.99 -10.97 17.91
C LYS A 5 -12.84 -9.46 17.65
N ARG A 6 -11.78 -8.85 18.19
CA ARG A 6 -11.46 -7.43 18.02
C ARG A 6 -11.04 -7.05 16.60
N VAL A 7 -10.40 -7.96 15.86
CA VAL A 7 -10.00 -7.71 14.46
C VAL A 7 -11.22 -7.78 13.54
N VAL A 8 -12.15 -8.69 13.82
CA VAL A 8 -13.42 -8.82 13.06
C VAL A 8 -14.30 -7.57 13.26
N ASP A 9 -14.42 -7.07 14.49
CA ASP A 9 -15.21 -5.88 14.80
C ASP A 9 -14.68 -4.60 14.13
N LEU A 10 -13.36 -4.49 13.93
CA LEU A 10 -12.74 -3.35 13.26
C LEU A 10 -12.98 -3.35 11.74
N VAL A 11 -13.03 -4.52 11.11
CA VAL A 11 -13.29 -4.63 9.65
C VAL A 11 -14.79 -4.53 9.35
N ALA A 12 -15.66 -5.10 10.18
CA ALA A 12 -17.11 -5.07 9.99
C ALA A 12 -17.70 -3.65 10.06
N ARG A 13 -17.10 -2.75 10.85
CA ARG A 13 -17.57 -1.36 11.01
C ARG A 13 -17.44 -0.49 9.76
N GLN A 14 -16.63 -0.89 8.77
CA GLN A 14 -16.40 -0.08 7.57
C GLN A 14 -17.40 -0.35 6.44
N VAL A 15 -18.26 -1.37 6.56
CA VAL A 15 -19.11 -1.84 5.43
C VAL A 15 -20.57 -1.38 5.52
N SER A 16 -21.07 -0.92 6.67
CA SER A 16 -22.48 -0.56 6.79
C SER A 16 -22.67 0.87 7.27
N ARG A 17 -22.84 1.81 6.32
CA ARG A 17 -23.87 2.88 6.34
C ARG A 17 -24.15 3.37 4.92
N ARG A 18 -24.89 2.59 4.13
CA ARG A 18 -25.70 3.17 3.04
C ARG A 18 -27.00 3.65 3.68
N HIS A 19 -27.21 4.96 3.73
CA HIS A 19 -28.47 5.56 4.16
C HIS A 19 -29.52 5.28 3.07
N ALA A 20 -30.21 4.13 3.17
CA ALA A 20 -31.41 3.86 2.39
C ALA A 20 -32.56 4.67 3.00
N HIS A 21 -32.89 5.81 2.39
CA HIS A 21 -34.02 6.66 2.80
C HIS A 21 -35.35 6.07 2.29
N HIS A 22 -35.82 5.00 2.90
CA HIS A 22 -37.16 4.45 2.68
C HIS A 22 -37.82 4.14 4.04
N GLY A 23 -38.24 5.19 4.73
CA GLY A 23 -38.93 5.06 6.01
C GLY A 23 -39.04 6.42 6.70
N HIS A 24 -40.27 6.88 6.86
CA HIS A 24 -40.73 8.03 7.66
C HIS A 24 -39.67 9.12 7.94
N GLY A 25 -39.69 10.17 7.11
CA GLY A 25 -38.65 11.20 7.05
C GLY A 25 -38.36 11.86 8.39
N SER A 26 -37.17 11.59 8.93
CA SER A 26 -36.54 12.43 9.93
C SER A 26 -36.54 13.87 9.42
N THR A 27 -37.20 14.78 10.12
CA THR A 27 -37.13 16.21 9.81
C THR A 27 -35.68 16.64 9.89
N THR A 28 -35.07 16.97 8.75
CA THR A 28 -33.73 17.56 8.69
C THR A 28 -33.74 18.84 9.53
N THR A 29 -33.01 18.82 10.63
CA THR A 29 -32.92 19.95 11.55
C THR A 29 -31.59 20.67 11.35
N ILE A 30 -31.45 21.89 11.86
CA ILE A 30 -30.19 22.67 11.74
C ILE A 30 -28.99 21.90 12.34
N ASN A 31 -29.23 20.98 13.27
CA ASN A 31 -28.20 20.09 13.84
C ASN A 31 -27.65 19.05 12.86
N ASP A 32 -28.32 18.82 11.71
CA ASP A 32 -27.85 17.92 10.65
C ASP A 32 -26.90 18.62 9.66
N LEU A 33 -26.69 19.93 9.83
CA LEU A 33 -25.68 20.66 9.06
C LEU A 33 -24.29 20.11 9.43
N PRO A 34 -23.37 20.00 8.46
CA PRO A 34 -21.99 19.62 8.76
C PRO A 34 -21.40 20.61 9.77
N SER A 35 -21.21 20.14 11.00
CA SER A 35 -20.52 20.89 12.03
C SER A 35 -19.07 21.08 11.60
N PRO A 36 -18.47 22.27 11.77
CA PRO A 36 -17.08 22.52 11.40
C PRO A 36 -16.16 21.47 12.01
N SER A 37 -15.55 20.65 11.16
CA SER A 37 -14.74 19.49 11.50
C SER A 37 -13.31 19.91 11.86
N GLY A 38 -13.15 20.57 13.01
CA GLY A 38 -11.83 21.00 13.52
C GLY A 38 -11.02 21.86 12.53
N SER A 39 -9.72 22.02 12.78
CA SER A 39 -8.84 22.67 11.79
C SER A 39 -8.49 21.68 10.68
N TRP A 40 -8.65 22.11 9.42
CA TRP A 40 -8.27 21.32 8.25
C TRP A 40 -6.81 20.83 8.34
N GLN A 41 -5.95 21.64 8.94
CA GLN A 41 -4.52 21.37 9.12
C GLN A 41 -4.27 20.13 10.00
N THR A 42 -5.03 19.97 11.09
CA THR A 42 -4.86 18.80 11.97
C THR A 42 -5.20 17.50 11.24
N ASN A 43 -6.26 17.51 10.44
CA ASN A 43 -6.64 16.36 9.62
C ASN A 43 -5.59 16.07 8.53
N TYR A 44 -5.09 17.12 7.87
CA TYR A 44 -4.03 17.01 6.88
C TYR A 44 -2.76 16.39 7.47
N ASP A 45 -2.29 16.91 8.61
CA ASP A 45 -1.08 16.41 9.29
C ASP A 45 -1.23 14.95 9.73
N ALA A 46 -2.42 14.56 10.20
CA ALA A 46 -2.74 13.18 10.55
C ALA A 46 -2.68 12.25 9.33
N MET A 47 -3.24 12.67 8.19
CA MET A 47 -3.17 11.92 6.94
C MET A 47 -1.74 11.83 6.41
N GLN A 48 -0.97 12.92 6.46
CA GLN A 48 0.41 12.97 6.01
C GLN A 48 1.29 11.99 6.78
N ARG A 49 1.15 11.92 8.11
CA ARG A 49 1.87 10.94 8.95
C ARG A 49 1.55 9.51 8.55
N ARG A 50 0.28 9.22 8.24
CA ARG A 50 -0.15 7.89 7.78
C ARG A 50 0.51 7.52 6.45
N TYR A 51 0.48 8.41 5.47
CA TYR A 51 1.08 8.15 4.16
C TYR A 51 2.60 8.04 4.23
N ASN A 52 3.26 8.89 5.00
CA ASN A 52 4.71 8.78 5.21
C ASN A 52 5.09 7.45 5.87
N THR A 53 4.29 6.96 6.81
CA THR A 53 4.50 5.64 7.43
C THR A 53 4.36 4.51 6.40
N GLN A 54 3.32 4.57 5.56
CA GLN A 54 3.12 3.59 4.49
C GLN A 54 4.26 3.63 3.46
N LEU A 55 4.74 4.81 3.11
CA LEU A 55 5.86 5.01 2.20
C LEU A 55 7.13 4.36 2.75
N VAL A 56 7.49 4.66 4.01
CA VAL A 56 8.67 4.10 4.67
C VAL A 56 8.59 2.57 4.74
N LEU A 57 7.42 2.04 5.09
CA LEU A 57 7.19 0.60 5.16
C LEU A 57 7.27 -0.07 3.79
N GLY A 58 6.69 0.55 2.76
CA GLY A 58 6.75 0.06 1.38
C GLY A 58 8.19 0.04 0.84
N VAL A 59 8.92 1.15 0.99
CA VAL A 59 10.32 1.27 0.57
C VAL A 59 11.20 0.26 1.33
N GLY A 60 11.04 0.17 2.66
CA GLY A 60 11.80 -0.79 3.46
C GLY A 60 11.55 -2.25 3.06
N THR A 61 10.29 -2.61 2.80
CA THR A 61 9.92 -3.96 2.35
C THR A 61 10.50 -4.27 0.97
N LEU A 62 10.44 -3.32 0.04
CA LEU A 62 11.01 -3.48 -1.30
C LEU A 62 12.53 -3.70 -1.24
N VAL A 63 13.24 -2.83 -0.53
CA VAL A 63 14.71 -2.93 -0.36
C VAL A 63 15.08 -4.24 0.30
N GLY A 64 14.39 -4.61 1.38
CA GLY A 64 14.60 -5.88 2.08
C GLY A 64 14.39 -7.09 1.17
N THR A 65 13.34 -7.07 0.35
CA THR A 65 13.04 -8.16 -0.60
C THR A 65 14.12 -8.30 -1.67
N ILE A 66 14.60 -7.19 -2.24
CA ILE A 66 15.67 -7.21 -3.25
C ILE A 66 16.97 -7.75 -2.64
N LEU A 67 17.36 -7.27 -1.46
CA LEU A 67 18.56 -7.73 -0.78
C LEU A 67 18.50 -9.22 -0.43
N PHE A 68 17.36 -9.65 0.13
CA PHE A 68 17.13 -11.06 0.43
C PHE A 68 17.20 -11.92 -0.83
N GLY A 69 16.52 -11.53 -1.90
CA GLY A 69 16.54 -12.26 -3.17
C GLY A 69 17.93 -12.35 -3.79
N LYS A 70 18.74 -11.29 -3.69
CA LYS A 70 20.13 -11.31 -4.15
C LYS A 70 20.98 -12.28 -3.32
N VAL A 71 20.89 -12.23 -1.99
CA VAL A 71 21.69 -13.11 -1.10
C VAL A 71 21.27 -14.57 -1.22
N ALA A 72 19.97 -14.83 -1.40
CA ALA A 72 19.44 -16.18 -1.59
C ALA A 72 19.71 -16.75 -3.00
N GLY A 73 20.23 -15.94 -3.93
CA GLY A 73 20.51 -16.36 -5.31
C GLY A 73 19.29 -16.37 -6.25
N PHE A 74 18.18 -15.74 -5.85
CA PHE A 74 17.01 -15.58 -6.73
C PHE A 74 17.17 -14.46 -7.76
N PHE A 75 18.04 -13.48 -7.50
CA PHE A 75 18.29 -12.36 -8.40
C PHE A 75 19.76 -12.30 -8.82
N GLU A 76 20.01 -12.50 -10.12
CA GLU A 76 21.27 -12.21 -10.79
C GLU A 76 21.12 -10.93 -11.61
N PHE A 77 21.90 -9.91 -11.27
CA PHE A 77 21.78 -8.59 -11.87
C PHE A 77 22.78 -8.34 -13.01
N TYR A 78 23.67 -9.30 -13.32
CA TYR A 78 24.68 -9.24 -14.40
C TYR A 78 25.28 -7.83 -14.60
N ASN A 79 25.77 -7.24 -13.50
CA ASN A 79 26.31 -5.88 -13.48
C ASN A 79 27.78 -5.82 -13.92
N ASP A 80 28.34 -6.95 -14.31
CA ASP A 80 29.67 -7.13 -14.85
C ASP A 80 29.63 -7.06 -16.38
N TYR A 81 30.70 -6.48 -16.95
CA TYR A 81 30.94 -6.53 -18.38
C TYR A 81 31.75 -7.79 -18.69
N PRO A 82 31.44 -8.50 -19.80
CA PRO A 82 32.21 -9.67 -20.17
C PRO A 82 33.66 -9.25 -20.49
N GLU A 83 34.64 -9.96 -19.91
CA GLU A 83 36.07 -9.68 -20.15
C GLU A 83 36.47 -9.84 -21.63
N ARG A 84 35.69 -10.61 -22.39
CA ARG A 84 35.96 -10.92 -23.79
C ARG A 84 34.69 -10.80 -24.61
N PRO A 85 34.78 -10.38 -25.88
CA PRO A 85 33.63 -10.38 -26.77
C PRO A 85 33.09 -11.81 -26.92
N ALA A 86 31.77 -11.93 -27.10
CA ALA A 86 31.14 -13.22 -27.36
C ALA A 86 31.78 -13.85 -28.62
N THR A 87 32.29 -15.07 -28.47
CA THR A 87 32.80 -15.84 -29.61
C THR A 87 31.58 -16.43 -30.31
N ILE A 88 31.27 -15.92 -31.50
CA ILE A 88 30.14 -16.37 -32.31
C ILE A 88 30.69 -17.39 -33.28
N GLU A 89 30.21 -18.64 -33.22
CA GLU A 89 30.55 -19.64 -34.23
C GLU A 89 30.04 -19.18 -35.59
N ASN A 90 30.97 -18.90 -36.51
CA ASN A 90 30.65 -18.52 -37.87
C ASN A 90 30.76 -19.76 -38.77
N TYR A 91 29.69 -20.07 -39.49
CA TYR A 91 29.64 -21.22 -40.40
C TYR A 91 30.49 -21.05 -41.67
N LYS A 92 31.23 -19.93 -41.80
CA LYS A 92 32.03 -19.57 -42.98
C LYS A 92 33.55 -19.64 -42.77
N ASP A 93 34.02 -20.13 -41.65
CA ASP A 93 35.45 -20.32 -41.43
C ASP A 93 35.86 -21.73 -41.92
N ASP A 94 36.06 -21.85 -43.24
CA ASP A 94 36.85 -22.87 -43.96
C ASP A 94 37.50 -22.25 -45.21
#